data_AF-A0AAV0F2N5-F1
#
_entry.id   AF-A0AAV0F2N5-F1
#
_cell.length_a   1.000
_cell.length_b   1.000
_cell.length_c   1.000
_cell.angle_alpha   90.00
_cell.angle_beta   90.00
_cell.angle_gamma   90.00
#
_symmetry.space_group_name_H-M   'P 1'
#
loop_
_entity.id
_entity.type
_entity.pdbx_description
1 polymer ?
#
loop_
_entity_poly.entity_id
_entity_poly.type
_entity_poly.pdbx_seq_one_letter_code
_entity_poly.pdbx_strand_id
1 'polypeptide(L)'
;MYYNTSNSACSSKWKYYNTSNSTCGRPYQHVGASSPTKRCRVSNRIGCKVRISFNFCGRRGYSIFGFEERHNHPMSSDLVKPILKVNRSLDIGHQKFILNCAKANISTMKCYKLFKDSVRGYSNIGAMSVDFKIFKKDLKTYIAGVDAQMRMTSD
;
A
#
# COMPACT_ATOMS: atom_id res chain seq x y z
N MET A 1 6.33 10.09 29.47
CA MET A 1 5.74 9.41 30.64
C MET A 1 5.59 7.94 30.29
N TYR A 2 6.19 7.04 31.08
CA TYR A 2 6.11 5.59 30.86
C TYR A 2 4.83 5.05 31.49
N TYR A 3 3.85 4.65 30.69
CA TYR A 3 2.67 3.94 31.18
C TYR A 3 2.98 2.44 31.23
N ASN A 4 3.34 1.94 32.42
CA ASN A 4 3.35 0.52 32.72
C ASN A 4 2.00 0.14 33.33
N THR A 5 1.17 -0.60 32.61
CA THR A 5 -0.03 -1.23 33.18
C THR A 5 0.10 -2.75 33.14
N SER A 6 0.30 -3.26 34.34
CA SER A 6 0.07 -4.60 34.87
C SER A 6 -0.42 -5.70 33.91
N ASN A 7 0.42 -6.72 33.87
CA ASN A 7 0.28 -8.02 33.23
C ASN A 7 -1.02 -8.73 33.67
N SER A 8 -2.06 -8.72 32.83
CA SER A 8 -3.18 -9.66 32.98
C SER A 8 -3.63 -10.15 31.60
N ALA A 9 -3.78 -11.47 31.49
CA ALA A 9 -3.90 -12.28 30.27
C ALA A 9 -4.58 -11.57 29.10
N CYS A 10 -3.77 -11.05 28.18
CA CYS A 10 -4.22 -10.35 26.97
C CYS A 10 -3.73 -11.16 25.75
N SER A 11 -4.63 -11.40 24.79
CA SER A 11 -4.43 -12.35 23.70
C SER A 11 -3.25 -11.96 22.79
N SER A 12 -2.55 -12.98 22.26
CA SER A 12 -1.37 -12.89 21.37
C SER A 12 -1.61 -12.24 19.99
N LYS A 13 -2.72 -11.52 19.80
CA LYS A 13 -3.05 -10.85 18.54
C LYS A 13 -2.54 -9.41 18.58
N TRP A 14 -1.39 -9.21 17.93
CA TRP A 14 -0.68 -7.93 17.88
C TRP A 14 -1.09 -7.13 16.65
N LYS A 15 -1.34 -5.83 16.83
CA LYS A 15 -1.42 -4.88 15.71
C LYS A 15 -0.45 -3.74 15.97
N TYR A 16 0.49 -3.56 15.05
CA TYR A 16 1.48 -2.48 15.11
C TYR A 16 1.26 -1.49 13.97
N TYR A 17 1.45 -0.21 14.26
CA TYR A 17 1.51 0.85 13.26
C TYR A 17 2.87 1.54 13.37
N ASN A 18 3.51 1.75 12.23
CA ASN A 18 4.79 2.44 12.13
C ASN A 18 4.70 3.55 11.09
N THR A 19 5.61 4.51 11.19
CA THR A 19 5.91 5.37 10.04
C THR A 19 6.60 4.52 8.97
N SER A 20 6.77 5.04 7.75
CA SER A 20 7.33 4.30 6.63
C SER A 20 8.70 3.67 6.96
N ASN A 21 8.67 2.44 7.47
CA ASN A 21 9.85 1.81 8.08
C ASN A 21 10.64 1.08 7.00
N SER A 22 11.96 1.28 7.00
CA SER A 22 12.90 0.53 6.17
C SER A 22 13.10 -0.85 6.80
N THR A 23 12.45 -1.88 6.28
CA THR A 23 12.97 -3.25 6.41
C THR A 23 13.73 -3.60 5.13
N CYS A 24 14.87 -2.94 4.91
CA CYS A 24 15.96 -3.55 4.18
C CYS A 24 16.86 -4.26 5.20
N GLY A 25 16.42 -5.43 5.66
CA GLY A 25 17.37 -6.36 6.26
C GLY A 25 18.36 -6.76 5.17
N ARG A 26 19.65 -6.47 5.36
CA ARG A 26 20.70 -7.07 4.52
C ARG A 26 20.49 -8.59 4.54
N PRO A 27 20.45 -9.30 3.40
CA PRO A 27 20.57 -10.75 3.46
C PRO A 27 21.94 -11.04 4.06
N TYR A 28 21.96 -11.71 5.20
CA TYR A 28 23.13 -12.42 5.70
C TYR A 28 23.61 -13.33 4.56
N GLN A 29 24.84 -13.11 4.09
CA GLN A 29 25.41 -13.88 3.00
C GLN A 29 25.54 -15.34 3.46
N HIS A 30 24.73 -16.22 2.91
CA HIS A 30 25.17 -17.60 2.68
C HIS A 30 25.49 -17.75 1.20
N VAL A 31 26.73 -18.15 0.96
CA VAL A 31 27.33 -18.43 -0.34
C VAL A 31 26.56 -19.58 -1.01
N GLY A 32 26.14 -19.39 -2.26
CA GLY A 32 25.70 -20.47 -3.14
C GLY A 32 24.32 -20.26 -3.78
N ALA A 33 24.28 -20.43 -5.11
CA ALA A 33 23.13 -20.38 -6.04
C ALA A 33 22.66 -18.98 -6.50
N SER A 34 22.91 -18.73 -7.78
CA SER A 34 22.43 -17.59 -8.58
C SER A 34 20.90 -17.57 -8.67
N SER A 35 20.25 -16.98 -7.67
CA SER A 35 18.82 -16.66 -7.74
C SER A 35 18.61 -15.40 -8.60
N PRO A 36 17.49 -15.30 -9.36
CA PRO A 36 17.19 -14.12 -10.17
C PRO A 36 17.18 -12.90 -9.25
N THR A 37 18.04 -11.93 -9.55
CA THR A 37 18.19 -10.69 -8.78
C THR A 37 16.83 -10.04 -8.59
N LYS A 38 16.24 -10.19 -7.40
CA LYS A 38 15.01 -9.50 -7.02
C LYS A 38 15.30 -8.01 -7.17
N ARG A 39 14.51 -7.33 -8.01
CA ARG A 39 14.64 -5.89 -8.23
C ARG A 39 14.32 -5.19 -6.90
N CYS A 40 15.35 -4.89 -6.11
CA CYS A 40 15.20 -4.17 -4.86
C CYS A 40 14.74 -2.76 -5.16
N ARG A 41 13.51 -2.43 -4.76
CA ARG A 41 13.04 -1.05 -4.79
C ARG A 41 13.89 -0.27 -3.80
N VAL A 42 14.69 0.68 -4.28
CA VAL A 42 15.41 1.64 -3.43
C VAL A 42 14.35 2.33 -2.57
N SER A 43 14.36 2.05 -1.27
CA SER A 43 13.40 2.64 -0.37
C SER A 43 13.94 3.96 0.13
N ASN A 44 13.29 5.07 -0.25
CA ASN A 44 13.48 6.39 0.38
C ASN A 44 12.90 6.42 1.81
N ARG A 45 12.86 5.28 2.50
CA ARG A 45 12.25 5.13 3.82
C ARG A 45 13.29 5.50 4.86
N ILE A 46 13.00 6.58 5.58
CA ILE A 46 13.78 7.04 6.72
C ILE A 46 13.59 5.98 7.81
N GLY A 47 14.67 5.34 8.28
CA GLY A 47 14.65 4.26 9.27
C GLY A 47 14.18 4.75 10.65
N CYS A 48 12.92 5.18 10.72
CA CYS A 48 12.27 5.78 11.86
C CYS A 48 11.72 4.67 12.76
N LYS A 49 12.00 4.77 14.05
CA LYS A 49 11.64 3.76 15.04
C LYS A 49 10.27 3.99 15.69
N VAL A 50 9.55 5.05 15.28
CA VAL A 50 8.20 5.35 15.77
C VAL A 50 7.28 4.18 15.56
N ARG A 51 6.61 3.79 16.63
CA ARG A 51 5.66 2.68 16.63
C ARG A 51 4.64 2.84 17.73
N ILE A 52 3.42 2.38 17.45
CA ILE A 52 2.42 2.11 18.48
C ILE A 52 1.93 0.67 18.31
N SER A 53 1.91 -0.06 19.42
CA SER A 53 1.52 -1.47 19.50
C SER A 53 0.34 -1.61 20.45
N PHE A 54 -0.70 -2.30 19.97
CA PHE A 54 -1.90 -2.59 20.73
C PHE A 54 -2.01 -4.08 21.02
N ASN A 55 -2.51 -4.41 22.21
CA ASN A 55 -2.93 -5.74 22.61
C ASN A 55 -4.44 -5.79 22.72
N PHE A 56 -5.05 -6.84 22.18
CA PHE A 56 -6.49 -7.05 22.30
C PHE A 56 -6.83 -7.82 23.58
N CYS A 57 -7.50 -7.16 24.52
CA CYS A 57 -7.86 -7.70 25.83
C CYS A 57 -9.37 -8.03 25.92
N GLY A 58 -9.89 -8.72 24.91
CA GLY A 58 -11.25 -9.27 24.90
C GLY A 58 -12.33 -8.21 25.19
N ARG A 59 -13.17 -8.45 26.22
CA ARG A 59 -14.25 -7.53 26.62
C ARG A 59 -13.78 -6.13 27.02
N ARG A 60 -12.50 -5.96 27.39
CA ARG A 60 -11.93 -4.66 27.77
C ARG A 60 -11.43 -3.84 26.59
N GLY A 61 -11.49 -4.37 25.36
CA GLY A 61 -11.04 -3.66 24.16
C GLY A 61 -9.54 -3.76 23.95
N TYR A 62 -8.90 -2.65 23.56
CA TYR A 62 -7.47 -2.60 23.23
C TYR A 62 -6.67 -1.86 24.31
N SER A 63 -5.54 -2.44 24.71
CA SER A 63 -4.56 -1.79 25.58
C SER A 63 -3.30 -1.45 24.80
N ILE A 64 -2.69 -0.29 25.05
CA ILE A 64 -1.41 0.08 24.45
C ILE A 64 -0.30 -0.70 25.16
N PHE A 65 0.48 -1.47 24.41
CA PHE A 65 1.59 -2.28 24.92
C PHE A 65 2.95 -1.61 24.75
N GLY A 66 3.11 -0.82 23.68
CA GLY A 66 4.36 -0.13 23.41
C GLY A 66 4.10 1.11 22.56
N PHE A 67 4.75 2.21 22.93
CA PHE A 67 4.63 3.47 22.24
C PHE A 67 6.01 4.15 22.16
N GLU A 68 6.50 4.35 20.95
CA GLU A 68 7.69 5.14 20.64
C GLU A 68 7.21 6.36 19.86
N GLU A 69 7.12 7.51 20.53
CA GLU A 69 6.60 8.76 19.96
C GLU A 69 7.64 9.49 19.09
N ARG A 70 8.93 9.29 19.38
CA ARG A 70 10.00 10.13 18.83
C ARG A 70 10.30 9.84 17.37
N HIS A 71 9.96 10.80 16.51
CA HIS A 71 10.35 10.79 15.09
C HIS A 71 11.79 11.29 14.91
N ASN A 72 12.49 10.70 13.94
CA ASN A 72 13.79 11.21 13.45
C ASN A 72 13.66 12.02 12.14
N HIS A 73 12.44 12.47 11.82
CA HIS A 73 12.11 13.23 10.63
C HIS A 73 10.89 14.13 10.90
N PRO A 74 10.70 15.21 10.14
CA PRO A 74 9.47 16.01 10.21
C PRO A 74 8.25 15.18 9.79
N MET A 75 7.08 15.53 10.31
CA MET A 75 5.82 14.97 9.81
C MET A 75 5.63 15.32 8.32
N SER A 76 4.84 14.50 7.62
CA SER A 76 4.58 14.74 6.20
C SER A 76 3.85 16.06 6.00
N SER A 77 4.40 16.90 5.13
CA SER A 77 3.78 18.17 4.74
C SER A 77 2.49 17.95 3.94
N ASP A 78 1.59 18.93 3.97
CA ASP A 78 0.32 18.90 3.25
C ASP A 78 0.49 18.68 1.74
N LEU A 79 1.58 19.19 1.17
CA LEU A 79 1.89 19.04 -0.25
C LEU A 79 2.15 17.58 -0.65
N VAL A 80 2.71 16.77 0.26
CA VAL A 80 3.05 15.37 -0.01
C VAL A 80 1.88 14.45 0.34
N LYS A 81 0.92 14.89 1.16
CA LYS A 81 -0.25 14.08 1.58
C LYS A 81 -0.99 13.43 0.40
N PRO A 82 -1.31 14.11 -0.71
CA PRO A 82 -2.01 13.49 -1.84
C PRO A 82 -1.20 12.40 -2.57
N ILE A 83 0.12 12.39 -2.39
CA ILE A 83 1.05 11.45 -3.04
C ILE A 83 1.22 10.18 -2.19
N LEU A 84 0.98 10.28 -0.88
CA LEU A 84 1.09 9.14 0.03
C LEU A 84 0.10 8.05 -0.35
N LYS A 85 0.56 6.79 -0.42
CA LYS A 85 -0.28 5.64 -0.79
C LYS A 85 -1.53 5.51 0.08
N VAL A 86 -1.43 5.81 1.37
CA VAL A 86 -2.56 5.73 2.31
C VAL A 86 -3.68 6.73 1.98
N ASN A 87 -3.35 7.84 1.33
CA ASN A 87 -4.31 8.88 0.96
C ASN A 87 -4.80 8.77 -0.49
N ARG A 88 -4.30 7.77 -1.24
CA ARG A 88 -4.69 7.53 -2.63
C ARG A 88 -5.70 6.38 -2.68
N SER A 89 -6.85 6.61 -3.29
CA SER A 89 -7.90 5.59 -3.46
C SER A 89 -8.45 5.62 -4.87
N LEU A 90 -8.53 4.44 -5.51
CA LEU A 90 -9.22 4.28 -6.77
C LEU A 90 -10.71 4.04 -6.54
N ASP A 91 -11.46 5.12 -6.46
CA ASP A 91 -12.91 5.08 -6.39
C ASP A 91 -13.56 4.45 -7.65
N ILE A 92 -14.80 4.01 -7.53
CA ILE A 92 -15.62 3.40 -8.60
C ILE A 92 -15.62 4.27 -9.86
N GLY A 93 -15.67 5.61 -9.72
CA GLY A 93 -15.58 6.53 -10.85
C GLY A 93 -14.30 6.37 -11.66
N HIS A 94 -13.16 6.23 -10.98
CA HIS A 94 -11.86 5.99 -11.61
C HIS A 94 -11.85 4.65 -12.34
N GLN A 95 -12.37 3.60 -11.72
CA GLN A 95 -12.37 2.25 -12.26
C GLN A 95 -13.19 2.18 -13.56
N LYS A 96 -14.40 2.75 -13.56
CA LYS A 96 -15.25 2.84 -14.75
C LYS A 96 -14.56 3.60 -15.88
N PHE A 97 -13.92 4.73 -15.56
CA PHE A 97 -13.19 5.51 -16.56
C PHE A 97 -12.01 4.73 -17.16
N ILE A 98 -11.21 4.05 -16.32
CA ILE A 98 -10.08 3.24 -16.78
C ILE A 98 -10.57 2.06 -17.65
N LEU A 99 -11.69 1.44 -17.29
CA LEU A 99 -12.31 0.38 -18.08
C LEU A 99 -12.71 0.89 -19.48
N ASN A 100 -13.34 2.07 -19.56
CA ASN A 100 -13.71 2.68 -20.83
C ASN A 100 -12.48 3.03 -21.68
N CYS A 101 -11.42 3.56 -21.07
CA CYS A 101 -10.14 3.76 -21.74
C CYS A 101 -9.55 2.43 -22.26
N ALA A 102 -9.67 1.34 -21.48
CA ALA A 102 -9.16 0.04 -21.88
C ALA A 102 -9.93 -0.52 -23.08
N LYS A 103 -11.27 -0.39 -23.09
CA LYS A 103 -12.13 -0.75 -24.23
C LYS A 103 -11.77 0.04 -25.50
N ALA A 104 -11.45 1.32 -25.35
CA ALA A 104 -11.01 2.19 -26.45
C ALA A 104 -9.52 2.06 -26.82
N ASN A 105 -8.80 1.05 -26.29
CA ASN A 105 -7.36 0.85 -26.52
C ASN A 105 -6.47 2.06 -26.16
N ILE A 106 -6.93 2.93 -25.26
CA ILE A 106 -6.19 4.10 -24.82
C ILE A 106 -5.07 3.66 -23.85
N SER A 107 -3.87 4.19 -24.08
CA SER A 107 -2.73 3.96 -23.19
C SER A 107 -3.00 4.52 -21.79
N THR A 108 -2.47 3.88 -20.74
CA THR A 108 -2.74 4.29 -19.35
C THR A 108 -2.33 5.73 -19.05
N MET A 109 -1.22 6.19 -19.64
CA MET A 109 -0.76 7.57 -19.47
C MET A 109 -1.68 8.58 -20.15
N LYS A 110 -2.20 8.26 -21.34
CA LYS A 110 -3.21 9.10 -22.01
C LYS A 110 -4.52 9.13 -21.22
N CYS A 111 -4.98 7.98 -20.74
CA CYS A 111 -6.16 7.90 -19.88
C CYS A 111 -6.01 8.76 -18.62
N TYR A 112 -4.86 8.72 -17.95
CA TYR A 112 -4.59 9.57 -16.78
C TYR A 112 -4.62 11.07 -17.10
N LYS A 113 -4.08 11.49 -18.26
CA LYS A 113 -4.15 12.89 -18.72
C LYS A 113 -5.59 13.30 -19.04
N LEU A 114 -6.35 12.46 -19.73
CA LEU A 114 -7.75 12.72 -20.03
C LEU A 114 -8.59 12.85 -18.75
N PHE A 115 -8.37 11.96 -17.77
CA PHE A 115 -9.06 12.03 -16.49
C PHE A 115 -8.74 13.32 -15.75
N LYS A 116 -7.46 13.72 -15.72
CA LYS A 116 -7.01 15.00 -15.16
C LYS A 116 -7.74 16.18 -15.80
N ASP A 117 -7.89 16.18 -17.12
CA ASP A 117 -8.57 17.27 -17.83
C ASP A 117 -10.08 17.26 -17.52
N SER A 118 -10.71 16.08 -17.37
CA SER A 118 -12.11 15.94 -16.95
C SER A 118 -12.37 16.48 -15.53
N VAL A 119 -11.43 16.26 -14.59
CA VAL A 119 -11.55 16.76 -13.20
C VAL A 119 -10.83 18.09 -12.97
N ARG A 120 -10.37 18.74 -14.05
CA ARG A 120 -9.77 20.09 -14.07
C ARG A 120 -8.51 20.24 -13.20
N GLY A 121 -7.72 19.17 -13.02
CA GLY A 121 -6.45 19.26 -12.28
C GLY A 121 -5.99 17.96 -11.62
N TYR A 122 -4.69 17.88 -11.27
CA TYR A 122 -4.11 16.69 -10.62
C TYR A 122 -4.52 16.53 -9.15
N SER A 123 -4.72 17.64 -8.44
CA SER A 123 -5.18 17.67 -7.04
C SER A 123 -6.54 16.99 -6.87
N ASN A 124 -7.39 17.08 -7.88
CA ASN A 124 -8.78 16.63 -7.84
C ASN A 124 -8.95 15.15 -8.21
N ILE A 125 -7.87 14.48 -8.64
CA ILE A 125 -7.91 13.07 -9.04
C ILE A 125 -7.90 12.15 -7.82
N GLY A 126 -7.19 12.50 -6.74
CA GLY A 126 -7.07 11.61 -5.57
C GLY A 126 -6.35 10.28 -5.84
N ALA A 127 -5.75 10.12 -7.03
CA ALA A 127 -5.01 8.95 -7.47
C ALA A 127 -3.85 9.34 -8.40
N MET A 128 -2.83 8.49 -8.48
CA MET A 128 -1.68 8.69 -9.34
C MET A 128 -1.70 7.79 -10.57
N SER A 129 -0.94 8.17 -11.59
CA SER A 129 -0.74 7.37 -12.80
C SER A 129 -0.26 5.93 -12.53
N VAL A 130 0.48 5.71 -11.43
CA VAL A 130 0.91 4.36 -11.01
C VAL A 130 -0.27 3.50 -10.58
N ASP A 131 -1.30 4.09 -9.97
CA ASP A 131 -2.48 3.35 -9.51
C ASP A 131 -3.32 2.91 -10.73
N PHE A 132 -3.45 3.79 -11.73
CA PHE A 132 -4.08 3.46 -13.01
C PHE A 132 -3.35 2.31 -13.73
N LYS A 133 -2.02 2.25 -13.64
CA LYS A 133 -1.22 1.15 -14.22
C LYS A 133 -1.44 -0.16 -13.47
N ILE A 134 -1.48 -0.11 -12.13
CA ILE A 134 -1.73 -1.28 -11.29
C ILE A 134 -3.13 -1.82 -11.60
N PHE A 135 -4.17 -0.98 -11.58
CA PHE A 135 -5.53 -1.40 -11.87
C PHE A 135 -5.70 -2.00 -13.27
N LYS A 136 -5.12 -1.38 -14.30
CA LYS A 136 -5.15 -1.95 -15.66
C LYS A 136 -4.47 -3.32 -15.72
N LYS A 137 -3.39 -3.53 -14.96
CA LYS A 137 -2.71 -4.83 -14.86
C LYS A 137 -3.61 -5.85 -14.16
N ASP A 138 -4.19 -5.48 -13.03
CA ASP A 138 -5.06 -6.36 -12.24
C ASP A 138 -6.29 -6.78 -13.05
N LEU A 139 -6.89 -5.85 -13.81
CA LEU A 139 -7.98 -6.14 -14.75
C LEU A 139 -7.58 -7.21 -15.78
N LYS A 140 -6.38 -7.10 -16.38
CA LYS A 140 -5.89 -8.09 -17.34
C LYS A 140 -5.66 -9.45 -16.70
N THR A 141 -5.09 -9.47 -15.50
CA THR A 141 -4.86 -10.72 -14.75
C THR A 141 -6.18 -11.37 -14.36
N TYR A 142 -7.18 -10.59 -13.98
CA TYR A 142 -8.53 -11.08 -13.70
C TYR A 142 -9.15 -11.75 -14.93
N ILE A 143 -9.16 -11.07 -16.08
CA ILE A 143 -9.71 -11.64 -17.34
C ILE A 143 -8.98 -12.93 -17.72
N ALA A 144 -7.64 -12.93 -17.68
CA ALA A 144 -6.86 -14.13 -17.99
C ALA A 144 -7.16 -15.31 -17.05
N GLY A 145 -7.42 -15.03 -15.77
CA GLY A 145 -7.82 -16.05 -14.80
C GLY A 145 -9.21 -16.62 -15.09
N VAL A 146 -10.17 -15.76 -15.44
CA VAL A 146 -11.52 -16.20 -15.84
C VAL A 146 -11.48 -17.04 -17.12
N ASP A 147 -10.72 -16.61 -18.12
CA ASP A 147 -10.54 -17.36 -19.38
C ASP A 147 -9.87 -18.73 -19.15
N ALA A 148 -8.94 -18.81 -18.19
CA ALA A 148 -8.31 -20.06 -17.79
C ALA A 148 -9.30 -20.98 -17.08
N GLN A 149 -10.12 -20.44 -16.17
CA GLN A 149 -11.12 -21.22 -15.44
C GLN A 149 -12.21 -21.77 -16.39
N MET A 150 -12.70 -20.95 -17.33
CA MET A 150 -13.70 -21.43 -18.30
C MET A 150 -13.16 -22.57 -19.18
N ARG A 151 -11.87 -22.53 -19.55
CA ARG A 151 -11.21 -23.63 -20.27
C ARG A 151 -11.05 -24.90 -19.44
N MET A 152 -10.96 -24.81 -18.11
CA MET A 152 -10.81 -25.98 -17.24
C MET A 152 -12.15 -26.67 -16.93
N THR A 153 -13.29 -26.00 -17.13
CA THR A 153 -14.62 -26.54 -16.81
C THR A 153 -15.40 -27.01 -18.04
N SER A 154 -14.75 -27.13 -19.20
CA SER A 154 -15.37 -27.56 -20.47
C SER A 154 -15.14 -29.05 -20.81
N ASP A 155 -14.61 -29.84 -19.86
CA ASP A 155 -14.35 -31.28 -19.99
C ASP A 155 -15.46 -32.13 -19.35
#